data_AF-A0A3D3HFR9-F1
#
_entry.id   AF-A0A3D3HFR9-F1
#
_cell.length_a   1.000
_cell.length_b   1.000
_cell.length_c   1.000
_cell.angle_alpha   90.00
_cell.angle_beta   90.00
_cell.angle_gamma   90.00
#
_symmetry.space_group_name_H-M   'P 1'
#
loop_
_entity.id
_entity.type
_entity.pdbx_description
1 polymer ?
#
loop_
_entity_poly.entity_id
_entity_poly.type
_entity_poly.pdbx_seq_one_letter_code
_entity_poly.pdbx_strand_id
1 'polypeptide(L)'
;MLQIDDTIVSLALIEKKFSCDLAACKGSCCRYGDTGAPLTPAEAEKLKLIWPDLLPFLRPEGIRAVEKYGTSVTDIEGELVTPLISNEECAYTVMEDDVY
;
A
#
# COMPACT_ATOMS: atom_id res chain seq x y z
N MET A 1 -24.48 -18.92 2.75
CA MET A 1 -24.70 -17.57 3.32
C MET A 1 -24.84 -17.74 4.83
N LEU A 2 -24.32 -16.80 5.61
CA LEU A 2 -24.35 -16.76 7.07
C LEU A 2 -25.27 -15.59 7.49
N GLN A 3 -26.23 -15.82 8.38
CA GLN A 3 -27.08 -14.75 8.89
C GLN A 3 -26.58 -14.28 10.27
N ILE A 4 -26.49 -12.96 10.45
CA ILE A 4 -26.20 -12.29 11.73
C ILE A 4 -27.33 -11.28 11.95
N ASP A 5 -28.15 -11.51 12.97
CA ASP A 5 -29.39 -10.76 13.22
C ASP A 5 -30.28 -10.69 11.95
N ASP A 6 -30.51 -9.49 11.42
CA ASP A 6 -31.29 -9.19 10.22
C ASP A 6 -30.42 -9.03 8.95
N THR A 7 -29.11 -9.30 9.03
CA THR A 7 -28.17 -9.17 7.92
C THR A 7 -27.77 -10.53 7.35
N ILE A 8 -27.87 -10.70 6.03
CA ILE A 8 -27.38 -11.88 5.31
C ILE A 8 -25.98 -11.60 4.75
N VAL A 9 -25.00 -12.35 5.26
CA VAL A 9 -23.59 -12.26 4.88
C VAL A 9 -23.21 -13.40 3.94
N SER A 10 -22.54 -13.10 2.84
CA SER A 10 -22.03 -14.14 1.94
C SER A 10 -20.92 -14.94 2.63
N LEU A 11 -21.00 -16.27 2.58
CA LEU A 11 -19.91 -17.14 3.06
C LEU A 11 -18.61 -16.94 2.27
N ALA A 12 -18.71 -16.35 1.07
CA ALA A 12 -17.53 -16.01 0.26
C ALA A 12 -16.54 -15.10 1.01
N LEU A 13 -17.01 -14.24 1.92
CA LEU A 13 -16.11 -13.40 2.74
C LEU A 13 -15.21 -14.21 3.69
N ILE A 14 -15.63 -15.42 4.06
CA ILE A 14 -14.89 -16.32 4.96
C ILE A 14 -14.10 -17.34 4.13
N GLU A 15 -14.73 -17.88 3.09
CA GLU A 15 -14.21 -19.01 2.32
C GLU A 15 -13.28 -18.60 1.17
N LYS A 16 -13.47 -17.39 0.62
CA LYS A 16 -12.67 -16.89 -0.50
C LYS A 16 -11.62 -15.93 0.06
N LYS A 17 -10.36 -16.25 -0.23
CA LYS A 17 -9.25 -15.32 -0.02
C LYS A 17 -9.30 -14.30 -1.15
N PHE A 18 -9.19 -13.02 -0.79
CA PHE A 18 -8.99 -11.96 -1.77
C PHE A 18 -7.70 -12.26 -2.56
N SER A 19 -7.83 -12.37 -3.87
CA SER A 19 -6.72 -12.54 -4.80
C SER A 19 -6.84 -11.41 -5.81
N CYS A 20 -5.86 -10.50 -5.81
CA CYS A 20 -5.77 -9.50 -6.87
C CYS A 20 -5.57 -10.20 -8.21
N ASP A 21 -6.37 -9.83 -9.22
CA ASP A 21 -6.03 -10.06 -10.61
C ASP A 21 -5.36 -8.80 -11.15
N LEU A 22 -4.03 -8.75 -11.05
CA LEU A 22 -3.24 -7.58 -11.44
C LEU A 22 -3.33 -7.29 -12.95
N ALA A 23 -3.50 -8.33 -13.78
CA ALA A 23 -3.68 -8.14 -15.22
C ALA A 23 -5.02 -7.46 -15.52
N ALA A 24 -6.06 -7.79 -14.76
CA ALA A 24 -7.37 -7.14 -14.88
C ALA A 24 -7.40 -5.74 -14.25
N CYS A 25 -6.85 -5.55 -13.04
CA CYS A 25 -6.99 -4.31 -12.28
C CYS A 25 -5.85 -3.30 -12.49
N LYS A 26 -4.70 -3.74 -13.01
CA LYS A 26 -3.49 -2.93 -13.24
C LYS A 26 -3.01 -2.14 -12.01
N GLY A 27 -3.23 -2.68 -10.81
CA GLY A 27 -2.86 -2.00 -9.57
C GLY A 27 -3.81 -0.87 -9.16
N SER A 28 -5.02 -0.77 -9.74
CA SER A 28 -5.98 0.30 -9.42
C SER A 28 -6.26 0.44 -7.92
N CYS A 29 -6.42 -0.65 -7.18
CA CYS A 29 -6.63 -0.59 -5.74
C CYS A 29 -5.38 -0.19 -4.95
N CYS A 30 -4.18 -0.39 -5.52
CA CYS A 30 -2.89 -0.01 -4.93
C CYS A 30 -2.52 1.45 -5.25
N ARG A 31 -3.04 2.01 -6.35
CA ARG A 31 -2.81 3.39 -6.79
C ARG A 31 -3.81 4.39 -6.21
N TYR A 32 -5.08 4.01 -6.10
CA TYR A 32 -6.17 4.93 -5.73
C TYR A 32 -6.68 4.68 -4.31
N GLY A 33 -5.82 4.20 -3.43
CA GLY A 33 -6.13 4.07 -2.01
C GLY A 33 -6.07 5.43 -1.31
N ASP A 34 -6.78 5.56 -0.19
CA ASP A 34 -6.83 6.80 0.61
C ASP A 34 -5.59 6.98 1.50
N THR A 35 -4.91 5.88 1.84
CA THR A 35 -3.73 5.86 2.73
C THR A 35 -2.63 4.96 2.18
N GLY A 36 -1.43 5.12 2.71
CA GLY A 36 -0.30 4.25 2.39
C GLY A 36 -0.47 2.82 2.87
N ALA A 37 0.42 1.94 2.42
CA ALA A 37 0.48 0.58 2.96
C ALA A 37 0.80 0.65 4.46
N PRO A 38 0.01 -0.02 5.33
CA PRO A 38 0.23 0.00 6.76
C PRO A 38 1.53 -0.71 7.14
N LEU A 39 2.18 -0.19 8.18
CA LEU A 39 3.47 -0.63 8.67
C LEU A 39 3.39 -0.87 10.17
N THR A 40 3.98 -1.98 10.61
CA THR A 40 4.35 -2.13 12.02
C THR A 40 5.53 -1.21 12.36
N PRO A 41 5.73 -0.85 13.64
CA PRO A 41 6.90 -0.08 14.07
C PRO A 41 8.23 -0.73 13.65
N ALA A 42 8.30 -2.07 13.68
CA ALA A 42 9.49 -2.81 13.27
C ALA A 42 9.75 -2.73 11.76
N GLU A 43 8.71 -2.69 10.92
CA GLU A 43 8.85 -2.53 9.48
C GLU A 43 9.29 -1.11 9.10
N ALA A 44 8.75 -0.09 9.76
CA ALA A 44 9.17 1.29 9.52
C ALA A 44 10.64 1.53 9.89
N GLU A 45 11.12 0.98 11.01
CA GLU A 45 12.54 1.05 11.36
C GLU A 45 13.43 0.28 10.36
N LYS A 46 12.96 -0.88 9.87
CA LYS A 46 13.66 -1.59 8.79
C LYS A 46 13.73 -0.75 7.51
N LEU A 47 12.64 -0.09 7.10
CA LEU A 47 12.61 0.79 5.93
C LEU A 47 13.60 1.95 6.04
N LYS A 48 13.77 2.53 7.25
CA LYS A 48 14.82 3.53 7.50
C LYS A 48 16.23 2.96 7.29
N LEU A 49 16.47 1.74 7.79
CA LEU A 49 17.79 1.10 7.70
C LEU A 49 18.17 0.74 6.26
N ILE A 50 17.24 0.16 5.50
CA ILE A 50 17.49 -0.32 4.13
C ILE A 50 17.30 0.76 3.07
N TRP A 51 16.86 1.97 3.45
CA TRP A 51 16.61 3.07 2.53
C TRP A 51 17.73 3.31 1.49
N PRO A 52 19.02 3.36 1.88
CA PRO A 52 20.10 3.54 0.92
C PRO A 52 20.18 2.42 -0.13
N ASP A 53 19.85 1.20 0.26
CA ASP A 53 19.87 0.03 -0.59
C ASP A 53 18.65 -0.02 -1.53
N LEU A 54 17.55 0.66 -1.18
CA LEU A 54 16.34 0.74 -1.99
C LEU A 54 16.46 1.75 -3.14
N LEU A 55 17.31 2.76 -3.03
CA LEU A 55 17.45 3.85 -4.02
C LEU A 55 17.51 3.36 -5.49
N PRO A 56 18.27 2.31 -5.86
CA PRO A 56 18.36 1.86 -7.24
C PRO A 56 17.07 1.25 -7.79
N PHE A 57 16.14 0.86 -6.92
CA PHE A 57 14.89 0.18 -7.27
C PHE A 57 13.70 1.13 -7.32
N LEU A 58 13.89 2.37 -6.86
CA LEU A 58 12.80 3.34 -6.74
C LEU A 58 12.73 4.29 -7.91
N ARG A 59 11.50 4.63 -8.28
CA ARG A 59 11.23 5.67 -9.26
C ARG A 59 11.65 7.03 -8.70
N PRO A 60 12.10 7.99 -9.53
CA PRO A 60 12.47 9.32 -9.08
C PRO A 60 11.38 10.03 -8.25
N GLU A 61 10.11 9.83 -8.59
CA GLU A 61 8.95 10.33 -7.86
C GLU A 61 8.86 9.76 -6.44
N GLY A 62 9.11 8.45 -6.31
CA GLY A 62 9.14 7.74 -5.03
C GLY A 62 10.28 8.22 -4.15
N ILE A 63 11.46 8.44 -4.73
CA ILE A 63 12.61 8.98 -4.01
C ILE A 63 12.27 10.37 -3.45
N ARG A 64 11.72 11.26 -4.28
CA ARG A 64 11.29 12.59 -3.83
C ARG A 64 10.23 12.54 -2.73
N ALA A 65 9.31 11.59 -2.79
CA ALA A 65 8.30 11.42 -1.74
C ALA A 65 8.94 10.98 -0.41
N VAL A 66 9.84 10.00 -0.44
CA VAL A 66 10.56 9.53 0.75
C VAL A 66 11.48 10.63 1.32
N GLU A 67 12.17 11.40 0.48
CA GLU A 67 13.00 12.54 0.93
C GLU A 67 12.16 13.63 1.60
N LYS A 68 10.94 13.87 1.11
CA LYS A 68 10.05 14.91 1.62
C LYS A 68 9.36 14.51 2.93
N TYR A 69 8.88 13.28 3.01
CA TYR A 69 7.99 12.83 4.09
C TYR A 69 8.65 11.84 5.06
N GLY A 70 9.78 11.27 4.70
CA GLY A 70 10.43 10.16 5.40
C GLY A 70 10.05 8.81 4.80
N THR A 71 10.70 7.74 5.27
CA THR A 71 10.46 6.37 4.79
C THR A 71 9.11 5.80 5.21
N SER A 72 8.46 6.43 6.19
CA SER A 72 7.14 6.14 6.73
C SER A 72 6.53 7.42 7.30
N VAL A 73 5.20 7.49 7.35
CA VAL A 73 4.43 8.63 7.87
C VAL A 73 3.31 8.14 8.78
N THR A 74 2.82 9.00 9.67
CA THR A 74 1.59 8.73 10.40
C THR A 74 0.42 9.34 9.63
N ASP A 75 -0.60 8.54 9.35
CA ASP A 75 -1.78 8.99 8.61
C ASP A 75 -2.82 9.69 9.50
N ILE A 76 -3.99 9.99 8.93
CA ILE A 76 -5.08 10.68 9.63
C ILE A 76 -5.72 9.84 10.74
N GLU A 77 -5.55 8.52 10.71
CA GLU A 77 -6.08 7.59 11.71
C GLU A 77 -5.06 7.34 12.84
N GLY A 78 -3.85 7.90 12.71
CA GLY A 78 -2.77 7.70 13.67
C GLY A 78 -1.98 6.42 13.41
N GLU A 79 -2.17 5.78 12.26
CA GLU A 79 -1.45 4.57 11.88
C GLU A 79 -0.18 4.89 11.11
N LEU A 80 0.83 4.04 11.26
CA LEU A 80 2.10 4.18 10.56
C LEU A 80 1.96 3.55 9.17
N VAL A 81 2.21 4.32 8.12
CA VAL A 81 2.00 3.90 6.74
C VAL A 81 3.18 4.32 5.85
N THR A 82 3.29 3.74 4.66
CA THR A 82 4.23 4.21 3.64
C THR A 82 3.80 5.58 3.07
N PRO A 83 4.73 6.49 2.74
CA PRO A 83 4.38 7.75 2.10
C PRO A 83 3.79 7.53 0.70
N LEU A 84 2.90 8.43 0.29
CA LEU A 84 2.28 8.44 -1.04
C LEU A 84 2.95 9.47 -1.96
N ILE A 85 2.94 9.19 -3.26
CA ILE A 85 3.30 10.12 -4.34
C ILE A 85 2.02 10.86 -4.72
N SER A 86 1.99 12.18 -4.50
CA SER A 86 0.86 13.03 -4.90
C SER A 86 -0.52 12.57 -4.42
N ASN A 87 -0.59 11.85 -3.29
CA ASN A 87 -1.83 11.27 -2.75
C ASN A 87 -2.50 10.23 -3.66
N GLU A 88 -1.71 9.56 -4.49
CA GLU A 88 -2.13 8.42 -5.30
C GLU A 88 -1.34 7.18 -4.87
N GLU A 89 -0.30 6.78 -5.60
CA GLU A 89 0.39 5.52 -5.32
C GLU A 89 1.41 5.61 -4.17
N CYS A 90 1.81 4.45 -3.64
CA CYS A 90 2.89 4.36 -2.67
C CYS A 90 4.26 4.79 -3.26
N ALA A 91 5.10 5.43 -2.45
CA ALA A 91 6.46 5.82 -2.85
C ALA A 91 7.35 4.63 -3.24
N TYR A 92 7.03 3.43 -2.78
CA TYR A 92 7.74 2.19 -3.08
C TYR A 92 7.16 1.42 -4.28
N THR A 93 6.15 1.97 -4.95
CA THR A 93 5.51 1.36 -6.12
C THR A 93 6.47 1.35 -7.32
N VAL A 94 6.57 0.20 -7.98
CA VAL A 94 7.26 0.02 -9.27
C VAL A 94 6.22 -0.12 -10.37
N MET A 95 6.60 0.13 -11.62
CA MET A 95 5.69 -0.05 -12.75
C MET A 95 6.31 -1.03 -13.73
N GLU A 96 5.58 -2.10 -14.06
CA GLU A 96 5.98 -3.12 -15.02
C GLU A 96 4.80 -3.43 -15.94
N ASP A 97 5.00 -3.37 -17.27
CA ASP A 97 3.98 -3.71 -18.28
C ASP A 97 2.58 -3.08 -18.05
N ASP A 98 2.55 -1.77 -17.75
CA ASP A 98 1.35 -0.99 -17.40
C ASP A 98 0.63 -1.42 -16.10
N VAL A 99 1.27 -2.23 -15.26
CA VAL A 99 0.82 -2.58 -13.90
C VAL A 99 1.59 -1.76 -12.89
N TYR A 100 0.85 -1.08 -12.00
CA TYR A 100 1.38 -0.40 -10.82
C TYR A 100 1.51 -1.37 -9.64
#